data_AF-A0A349TIN7-F1
#
_entry.id   AF-A0A349TIN7-F1
#
_cell.length_a   1.000
_cell.length_b   1.000
_cell.length_c   1.000
_cell.angle_alpha   90.00
_cell.angle_beta   90.00
_cell.angle_gamma   90.00
#
_symmetry.space_group_name_H-M   'P 1'
#
loop_
_entity.id
_entity.type
_entity.pdbx_description
1 polymer ?
#
loop_
_entity_poly.entity_id
_entity_poly.type
_entity_poly.pdbx_seq_one_letter_code
_entity_poly.pdbx_strand_id
1 'polypeptide(L)' 'MVLEVAVLHIVPGQAQDFELAFREAQQIIAAMPGYESHELKKCVEKTDQYLLHHFYDPFPEVLHYSSVTLD' A
#
# COMPACT_ATOMS: atom_id res chain seq x y z
N MET A 1 -0.72 18.17 3.42
CA MET A 1 -0.98 16.78 3.86
C MET A 1 -2.19 16.17 3.14
N VAL A 2 -1.95 15.06 2.44
CA VAL A 2 -2.93 14.22 1.72
C VAL A 2 -2.83 12.80 2.27
N LEU A 3 -3.97 12.17 2.56
CA LEU A 3 -4.07 10.77 2.92
C LEU A 3 -4.56 9.94 1.73
N GLU A 4 -3.75 8.98 1.30
CA GLU A 4 -4.15 7.91 0.38
C GLU A 4 -4.43 6.63 1.18
N VAL A 5 -5.50 5.92 0.82
CA VAL A 5 -5.93 4.69 1.51
C VAL A 5 -6.09 3.54 0.53
N ALA A 6 -5.42 2.42 0.81
CA ALA A 6 -5.57 1.18 0.07
C ALA A 6 -6.07 0.04 0.98
N VAL A 7 -7.11 -0.68 0.52
CA VAL A 7 -7.59 -1.91 1.18
C VAL A 7 -6.92 -3.10 0.49
N LEU A 8 -6.14 -3.86 1.26
CA LEU A 8 -5.38 -5.00 0.76
C LEU A 8 -6.08 -6.29 1.17
N HIS A 9 -6.34 -7.16 0.19
CA HIS A 9 -6.82 -8.52 0.42
C HIS A 9 -5.66 -9.48 0.15
N ILE A 10 -5.19 -10.14 1.20
CA ILE A 10 -4.06 -11.05 1.15
C ILE A 10 -4.55 -12.45 0.86
N VAL A 11 -3.82 -13.22 0.07
CA VAL A 11 -4.14 -14.62 -0.18
C VAL A 11 -4.18 -15.37 1.16
N PRO A 12 -5.21 -16.19 1.45
CA PRO A 12 -5.30 -16.94 2.69
C PRO A 12 -4.04 -17.74 2.99
N GLY A 13 -3.55 -17.66 4.23
CA GLY A 13 -2.31 -18.31 4.68
C GLY A 13 -1.02 -17.54 4.40
N GLN A 14 -1.05 -16.45 3.61
CA GLN A 14 0.15 -15.66 3.27
C GLN A 14 0.33 -14.39 4.12
N ALA A 15 -0.47 -14.19 5.17
CA ALA A 15 -0.42 -12.98 5.99
C ALA A 15 0.97 -12.71 6.60
N GLN A 16 1.64 -13.77 7.08
CA GLN A 16 2.97 -13.62 7.68
C GLN A 16 4.03 -13.24 6.64
N ASP A 17 4.02 -13.90 5.47
CA ASP A 17 4.94 -13.60 4.38
C ASP A 17 4.71 -12.17 3.86
N PHE A 18 3.44 -11.73 3.77
CA PHE A 18 3.08 -10.36 3.46
C PHE A 18 3.66 -9.38 4.50
N GLU A 19 3.50 -9.63 5.79
CA GLU A 19 4.02 -8.74 6.85
C GLU A 19 5.56 -8.66 6.82
N LEU A 20 6.26 -9.75 6.48
CA LEU A 20 7.71 -9.76 6.30
C LEU A 20 8.12 -8.96 5.06
N ALA A 21 7.50 -9.24 3.91
CA ALA A 21 7.77 -8.52 2.66
C ALA A 21 7.45 -7.03 2.79
N PHE A 22 6.36 -6.69 3.49
CA PHE A 22 5.99 -5.29 3.74
C PHE A 22 7.08 -4.58 4.52
N ARG A 23 7.64 -5.20 5.59
CA ARG A 23 8.74 -4.60 6.38
C ARG A 23 9.93 -4.18 5.52
N GLU A 24 10.29 -4.99 4.53
CA GLU A 24 11.36 -4.66 3.59
C GLU A 24 10.92 -3.54 2.61
N ALA A 25 9.70 -3.65 2.08
CA ALA A 25 9.14 -2.69 1.13
C ALA A 25 8.91 -1.29 1.72
N GLN A 26 8.74 -1.16 3.03
CA GLN A 26 8.57 0.15 3.71
C GLN A 26 9.69 1.13 3.37
N GLN A 27 10.92 0.65 3.16
CA GLN A 27 12.05 1.50 2.78
C GLN A 27 11.91 2.07 1.37
N ILE A 28 11.23 1.34 0.48
CA ILE A 28 10.95 1.79 -0.89
C ILE A 28 9.89 2.89 -0.87
N ILE A 29 8.81 2.68 -0.10
CA ILE A 29 7.72 3.66 0.07
C ILE A 29 8.28 4.97 0.64
N ALA A 30 9.13 4.88 1.65
CA ALA A 30 9.73 6.03 2.31
C ALA A 30 10.65 6.88 1.41
N ALA A 31 11.10 6.34 0.27
CA ALA A 31 11.93 7.06 -0.68
C ALA A 31 11.13 7.89 -1.71
N MET A 32 9.80 7.81 -1.70
CA MET A 32 8.95 8.52 -2.66
C MET A 32 8.94 10.04 -2.42
N PRO A 33 8.98 10.87 -3.48
CA PRO A 33 8.84 12.32 -3.33
C PRO A 33 7.53 12.69 -2.61
N GLY A 34 7.64 13.59 -1.63
CA GLY A 34 6.50 14.03 -0.82
C GLY A 34 6.06 13.03 0.24
N TYR A 35 6.75 11.90 0.43
CA TYR A 35 6.45 10.96 1.53
C TYR A 35 6.62 11.64 2.89
N GLU A 36 5.60 11.53 3.75
CA GLU A 36 5.69 11.90 5.17
C GLU A 36 5.72 10.66 6.07
N SER A 37 4.76 9.74 5.89
CA SER A 37 4.67 8.50 6.68
C SER A 37 3.72 7.48 6.04
N HIS A 38 3.75 6.23 6.52
CA HIS A 38 2.72 5.23 6.24
C HIS A 38 2.31 4.46 7.49
N GLU A 39 1.09 3.91 7.49
CA GLU A 39 0.58 3.02 8.52
C GLU A 39 -0.06 1.79 7.89
N LEU A 40 0.30 0.59 8.39
CA LEU A 40 -0.38 -0.66 8.06
C LEU A 40 -1.23 -1.11 9.24
N LYS A 41 -2.53 -1.33 9.01
CA LYS A 41 -3.50 -1.80 10.01
C LYS A 41 -4.07 -3.14 9.58
N LYS A 42 -4.04 -4.14 10.47
CA LYS A 42 -4.71 -5.43 10.25
C LYS A 42 -6.18 -5.31 10.64
N CYS A 43 -7.09 -5.81 9.81
CA CYS A 43 -8.51 -5.88 10.12
C CYS A 43 -8.74 -6.88 11.27
N VAL A 44 -9.65 -6.54 12.20
CA VAL A 44 -9.96 -7.40 13.35
C VAL A 44 -11.07 -8.39 13.03
N GLU A 45 -11.93 -8.09 12.06
CA GLU A 45 -13.04 -8.93 11.61
C GLU A 45 -12.64 -9.91 10.50
N LYS A 46 -11.60 -9.60 9.71
CA LYS A 46 -11.14 -10.39 8.57
C LYS A 46 -9.64 -10.62 8.65
N THR A 47 -9.23 -11.88 8.74
CA THR A 47 -7.83 -12.28 8.98
C THR A 47 -6.89 -12.01 7.80
N ASP A 48 -7.45 -11.87 6.61
CA ASP A 48 -6.79 -11.68 5.33
C ASP A 48 -6.89 -10.23 4.80
N GLN A 49 -7.42 -9.29 5.60
CA GLN A 49 -7.60 -7.91 5.19
C GLN A 49 -6.70 -6.95 5.97
N TYR A 50 -6.06 -6.03 5.24
CA TYR A 50 -5.26 -4.94 5.79
C TYR A 50 -5.68 -3.60 5.18
N LEU A 51 -5.44 -2.52 5.92
CA LEU A 51 -5.60 -1.14 5.47
C LEU A 51 -4.23 -0.47 5.48
N LEU A 52 -3.83 0.11 4.36
CA LEU A 52 -2.59 0.86 4.21
C LEU A 52 -2.91 2.34 4.02
N HIS A 53 -2.40 3.17 4.94
CA HIS A 53 -2.43 4.62 4.84
C HIS A 53 -1.08 5.14 4.35
N HIS A 54 -1.08 6.00 3.34
CA HIS A 54 0.08 6.80 2.97
C HIS A 54 -0.23 8.28 3.19
N PHE A 55 0.67 8.97 3.85
CA PHE A 55 0.60 10.40 4.10
C PHE A 55 1.65 11.09 3.25
N TYR A 56 1.19 12.06 2.44
CA TYR A 56 2.05 12.82 1.55
C TYR A 56 1.88 14.34 1.73
N ASP A 57 2.96 15.07 1.53
CA ASP A 57 2.96 16.52 1.29
C ASP A 57 4.15 16.91 0.40
N PRO A 58 3.92 17.36 -0.86
CA PRO A 58 2.63 17.60 -1.54
C PRO A 58 1.93 16.31 -2.01
N PHE A 59 0.78 16.43 -2.69
CA PHE A 59 0.12 15.29 -3.36
C PHE A 59 1.08 14.61 -4.35
N PRO A 60 1.19 13.27 -4.35
CA PRO A 60 2.11 12.55 -5.24
C PRO A 60 1.66 12.64 -6.70
N GLU A 61 2.57 12.35 -7.63
CA GLU A 61 2.22 12.21 -9.05
C GLU A 61 1.35 10.96 -9.27
N VAL A 62 0.20 11.12 -9.90
CA VAL A 62 -0.73 10.01 -10.21
C VAL A 62 -0.87 9.86 -11.73
N LEU A 63 -0.38 8.72 -12.23
CA LEU A 63 -0.46 8.36 -13.65
C LEU A 63 -1.70 7.51 -13.92
N HIS A 64 -2.40 7.80 -15.02
CA HIS A 64 -3.56 7.04 -15.48
C HIS A 64 -3.16 6.14 -16.64
N TYR A 65 -3.49 4.85 -16.55
CA TYR A 65 -3.16 3.84 -17.55
C TYR A 65 -4.44 3.30 -18.20
N SER A 66 -4.36 2.96 -19.49
CA SER A 66 -5.40 2.24 -20.22
C SER A 66 -4.98 0.79 -20.46
N SER A 67 -5.96 -0.08 -20.67
CA SER A 67 -5.68 -1.46 -21.10
C SER A 67 -5.13 -1.47 -22.53
N VAL A 68 -4.11 -2.28 -22.77
CA VAL A 68 -3.58 -2.57 -24.11
C VAL A 68 -4.12 -3.93 -24.55
N THR A 69 -4.88 -3.96 -25.64
CA THR A 69 -5.29 -5.22 -26.29
C THR A 69 -4.18 -5.63 -27.26
N LEU A 70 -3.68 -6.86 -27.12
CA LEU A 70 -2.76 -7.48 -28.08
C LEU A 70 -3.57 -8.56 -28.81
N ASP A 71 -3.75 -8.38 -30.11
CA ASP A 71 -4.36 -9.37 -31.01
C ASP A 71 -3.41 -10.55 -31.30
#